data_AF-A0AAW1B042-F1
#
_entry.id   AF-A0AAW1B042-F1
#
_cell.length_a   1.000
_cell.length_b   1.000
_cell.length_c   1.000
_cell.angle_alpha   90.00
_cell.angle_beta   90.00
_cell.angle_gamma   90.00
#
_symmetry.space_group_name_H-M   'P 1'
#
loop_
_entity.id
_entity.type
_entity.pdbx_description
1 polymer ?
#
loop_
_entity_poly.entity_id
_entity_poly.type
_entity_poly.pdbx_seq_one_letter_code
_entity_poly.pdbx_strand_id
1 'polypeptide(L)'
;MVRIAEGEHPKDIRESDYFTPQGEFRVDKVGSPILLNCLMYKMSYYRFGEMQLDFRTPPGFDRTRNSEIGNKVIKFKHLEEAFTSEHWLVRIYKVKRLDNRETLDHKPRLTNILPKQKYLSKKTAKRKRGYIKNKLILKKGKRPNRKTV
;
A
#
# COMPACT_ATOMS: atom_id res chain seq x y z
N MET A 1 17.23 20.45 -8.26
CA MET A 1 17.41 19.20 -7.47
C MET A 1 18.12 18.15 -8.31
N VAL A 2 17.51 17.63 -9.37
CA VAL A 2 18.08 16.56 -10.23
C VAL A 2 19.46 16.92 -10.78
N ARG A 3 19.61 18.08 -11.46
CA ARG A 3 20.90 18.54 -12.02
C ARG A 3 22.06 18.63 -11.02
N ILE A 4 21.76 19.04 -9.79
CA ILE A 4 22.78 19.13 -8.72
C ILE A 4 23.21 17.72 -8.29
N ALA A 5 22.25 16.81 -8.13
CA ALA A 5 22.54 15.44 -7.74
C ALA A 5 23.25 14.64 -8.84
N GLU A 6 22.91 14.87 -10.12
CA GLU A 6 23.61 14.29 -11.27
C GLU A 6 25.06 14.79 -11.38
N GLY A 7 25.32 16.04 -11.03
CA GLY A 7 26.69 16.60 -11.02
C GLY A 7 27.64 15.85 -10.10
N GLU A 8 27.18 15.46 -8.90
CA GLU A 8 27.98 14.71 -7.93
C GLU A 8 27.89 13.18 -8.15
N HIS A 9 26.72 12.67 -8.53
CA HIS A 9 26.43 11.23 -8.69
C HIS A 9 25.89 10.90 -10.10
N PRO A 10 26.71 11.03 -11.17
CA PRO A 10 26.26 10.85 -12.55
C PRO A 10 25.88 9.41 -12.91
N LYS A 11 26.30 8.43 -12.11
CA LYS A 11 25.98 7.01 -12.31
C LYS A 11 24.59 6.63 -11.78
N ASP A 12 24.08 7.39 -10.81
CA ASP A 12 22.87 7.04 -10.06
C ASP A 12 21.65 7.84 -10.54
N ILE A 13 21.83 9.10 -10.90
CA ILE A 13 20.74 10.02 -11.28
C ILE A 13 21.08 10.66 -12.62
N ARG A 14 20.11 10.63 -13.54
CA ARG A 14 20.20 11.24 -14.87
C ARG A 14 18.97 12.11 -15.14
N GLU A 15 19.16 13.34 -15.60
CA GLU A 15 18.04 14.24 -15.89
C GLU A 15 17.12 13.70 -16.97
N SER A 16 17.68 13.07 -18.01
CA SER A 16 16.94 12.49 -19.14
C SER A 16 15.82 11.53 -18.71
N ASP A 17 16.04 10.82 -17.62
CA ASP A 17 15.18 9.74 -17.15
C ASP A 17 13.85 10.24 -16.57
N TYR A 18 13.78 11.53 -16.21
CA TYR A 18 12.56 12.16 -15.68
C TYR A 18 11.63 12.72 -16.76
N PHE A 19 12.09 12.79 -18.02
CA PHE A 19 11.28 13.26 -19.13
C PHE A 19 10.53 12.12 -19.83
N THR A 20 9.49 12.47 -20.58
CA THR A 20 8.84 11.54 -21.50
C THR A 20 9.77 11.21 -22.67
N PRO A 21 9.48 10.16 -23.47
CA PRO A 21 10.24 9.88 -24.70
C PRO A 21 10.27 11.05 -25.70
N GLN A 22 9.31 11.97 -25.61
CA GLN A 22 9.22 13.19 -26.40
C GLN A 22 10.04 14.35 -25.81
N GLY A 23 10.67 14.17 -24.65
CA GLY A 23 11.46 15.19 -23.95
C GLY A 23 10.63 16.16 -23.10
N GLU A 24 9.34 15.88 -22.88
CA GLU A 24 8.46 16.76 -22.10
C GLU A 24 8.50 16.40 -20.61
N PHE A 25 8.35 17.40 -19.74
CA PHE A 25 8.20 17.20 -18.30
C PHE A 25 6.72 17.19 -17.92
N ARG A 26 6.16 16.00 -17.66
CA ARG A 26 4.73 15.83 -17.36
C ARG A 26 4.49 15.01 -16.10
N VAL A 27 3.45 15.36 -15.36
CA VAL A 27 3.04 14.69 -14.10
C VAL A 27 1.80 13.81 -14.24
N ASP A 28 1.26 13.75 -15.45
CA ASP A 28 0.09 12.97 -15.80
C ASP A 28 0.47 11.51 -16.10
N LYS A 29 -0.48 10.73 -16.63
CA LYS A 29 -0.26 9.30 -16.91
C LYS A 29 0.82 9.03 -17.95
N VAL A 30 1.13 10.01 -18.79
CA VAL A 30 2.16 9.94 -19.84
C VAL A 30 3.54 10.30 -19.29
N GLY A 31 3.61 10.88 -18.08
CA GLY A 31 4.87 11.19 -17.40
C GLY A 31 5.76 9.97 -17.21
N SER A 32 7.07 10.21 -17.09
CA SER A 32 8.06 9.15 -16.90
C SER A 32 7.72 8.28 -15.68
N PRO A 33 7.80 6.94 -15.77
CA PRO A 33 7.60 6.06 -14.62
C PRO A 33 8.61 6.32 -13.50
N ILE A 34 9.79 6.87 -13.81
CA ILE A 34 10.82 7.25 -12.84
C ILE A 34 10.37 8.48 -12.05
N LEU A 35 9.79 9.47 -12.72
CA LEU A 35 9.20 10.64 -12.07
C LEU A 35 7.99 10.25 -11.20
N LEU A 36 7.06 9.45 -11.72
CA LEU A 36 5.88 9.00 -10.98
C LEU A 36 6.22 8.14 -9.75
N ASN A 37 7.40 7.52 -9.74
CA ASN A 37 7.90 6.73 -8.61
C ASN A 37 8.88 7.46 -7.70
N CYS A 38 9.28 8.69 -8.04
CA CYS A 38 10.25 9.43 -7.26
C CYS A 38 9.71 9.81 -5.88
N LEU A 39 10.61 9.99 -4.92
CA LEU A 39 10.22 10.28 -3.55
C LEU A 39 9.47 11.61 -3.44
N MET A 40 9.94 12.65 -4.14
CA MET A 40 9.32 13.97 -4.15
C MET A 40 7.88 13.91 -4.66
N TYR A 41 7.64 13.25 -5.80
CA TYR A 41 6.30 13.08 -6.36
C TYR A 41 5.37 12.37 -5.38
N LYS A 42 5.84 11.27 -4.78
CA LYS A 42 5.06 10.49 -3.82
C LYS A 42 4.73 11.31 -2.56
N MET A 43 5.67 12.12 -2.06
CA MET A 43 5.47 13.01 -0.91
C MET A 43 4.52 14.14 -1.23
N SER A 44 4.65 14.83 -2.35
CA SER A 44 3.75 15.95 -2.67
C SER A 44 2.31 15.50 -2.94
N TYR A 45 2.13 14.37 -3.65
CA TYR A 45 0.81 13.90 -4.09
C TYR A 45 0.18 12.78 -3.25
N TYR A 46 0.71 12.50 -2.05
CA TYR A 46 0.12 11.49 -1.16
C TYR A 46 -1.35 11.80 -0.89
N ARG A 47 -2.25 10.84 -1.18
CA ARG A 47 -3.73 10.96 -1.05
C ARG A 47 -4.37 12.10 -1.86
N PHE A 48 -3.62 12.77 -2.74
CA PHE A 48 -4.15 13.86 -3.54
C PHE A 48 -5.10 13.36 -4.65
N GLY A 49 -4.96 12.11 -5.09
CA GLY A 49 -5.82 11.51 -6.12
C GLY A 49 -7.30 11.37 -5.73
N GLU A 50 -7.61 11.40 -4.44
CA GLU A 50 -8.98 11.35 -3.90
C GLU A 50 -9.57 12.75 -3.65
N MET A 51 -8.73 13.79 -3.76
CA MET A 51 -9.08 15.16 -3.40
C MET A 51 -9.60 15.90 -4.62
N GLN A 52 -10.79 16.49 -4.48
CA GLN A 52 -11.44 17.29 -5.52
C GLN A 52 -11.52 18.74 -5.03
N LEU A 53 -10.73 19.62 -5.65
CA LEU A 53 -10.69 21.05 -5.32
C LEU A 53 -11.86 21.79 -5.95
N ASP A 54 -12.05 21.63 -7.26
CA ASP A 54 -13.14 22.28 -8.00
C ASP A 54 -14.20 21.27 -8.41
N PHE A 55 -15.46 21.68 -8.30
CA PHE A 55 -16.61 20.87 -8.69
C PHE A 55 -16.56 20.43 -10.16
N ARG A 56 -15.95 21.26 -11.03
CA ARG A 56 -15.86 21.02 -12.49
C ARG A 56 -14.60 20.26 -12.91
N THR A 57 -13.62 20.12 -12.02
CA THR A 57 -12.36 19.40 -12.33
C THR A 57 -12.42 17.97 -11.81
N PRO A 58 -11.76 17.01 -12.48
CA PRO A 58 -11.65 15.65 -11.97
C PRO A 58 -10.87 15.62 -10.63
N PRO A 59 -11.07 14.56 -9.81
CA PRO A 59 -10.30 14.39 -8.58
C PRO A 59 -8.81 14.13 -8.90
N GLY A 60 -7.92 14.72 -8.11
CA GLY A 60 -6.47 14.67 -8.34
C GLY A 60 -5.99 15.58 -9.46
N PHE A 61 -6.63 16.74 -9.63
CA PHE A 61 -6.21 17.76 -10.60
C PHE A 61 -5.23 18.76 -9.99
N ASP A 62 -4.03 18.86 -10.55
CA ASP A 62 -3.05 19.86 -10.12
C ASP A 62 -3.31 21.19 -10.83
N ARG A 63 -3.78 22.19 -10.07
CA ARG A 63 -4.08 23.54 -10.57
C ARG A 63 -2.86 24.31 -11.10
N THR A 64 -1.67 24.03 -10.59
CA THR A 64 -0.46 24.76 -11.04
C THR A 64 0.03 24.24 -12.39
N ARG A 65 -0.14 22.94 -12.63
CA ARG A 65 0.30 22.25 -13.86
C ARG A 65 -0.83 22.04 -14.87
N ASN A 66 -2.07 22.35 -14.48
CA ASN A 66 -3.28 22.16 -15.28
C ASN A 66 -3.41 20.73 -15.83
N SER A 67 -3.07 19.73 -15.02
CA SER A 67 -3.04 18.33 -15.44
C SER A 67 -3.56 17.40 -14.36
N GLU A 68 -4.27 16.35 -14.76
CA GLU A 68 -4.62 15.25 -13.87
C GLU A 68 -3.40 14.39 -13.55
N ILE A 69 -3.22 14.06 -12.27
CA ILE A 69 -2.07 13.29 -11.79
C ILE A 69 -2.13 11.85 -12.28
N GLY A 70 -0.98 11.34 -12.74
CA GLY A 70 -0.85 9.98 -13.28
C GLY A 70 -1.10 8.88 -12.25
N ASN A 71 -0.41 8.94 -11.10
CA ASN A 71 -0.53 7.94 -10.04
C ASN A 71 -1.33 8.45 -8.85
N LYS A 72 -2.60 8.01 -8.76
CA LYS A 72 -3.52 8.41 -7.69
C LYS A 72 -3.33 7.63 -6.39
N VAL A 73 -2.79 6.41 -6.44
CA VAL A 73 -2.69 5.52 -5.28
C VAL A 73 -1.23 5.38 -4.86
N ILE A 74 -0.84 6.23 -3.92
CA ILE A 74 0.51 6.26 -3.37
C ILE A 74 0.50 5.68 -1.96
N LYS A 75 1.40 4.74 -1.68
CA LYS A 75 1.61 4.15 -0.36
C LYS A 75 3.09 4.21 0.01
N PHE A 76 3.36 4.57 1.26
CA PHE A 76 4.72 4.60 1.80
C PHE A 76 5.04 3.35 2.59
N LYS A 77 6.25 2.84 2.38
CA LYS A 77 6.83 1.77 3.22
C LYS A 77 7.50 2.37 4.47
N HIS A 78 8.42 3.31 4.26
CA HIS A 78 9.30 3.84 5.33
C HIS A 78 8.91 5.24 5.84
N LEU A 79 7.87 5.86 5.31
CA LEU A 79 7.39 7.18 5.73
C LEU A 79 5.94 7.09 6.23
N GLU A 80 5.56 8.03 7.08
CA GLU A 80 4.18 8.32 7.46
C GLU A 80 3.92 9.83 7.39
N GLU A 81 2.70 10.21 7.02
CA GLU A 81 2.24 11.59 7.08
C GLU A 81 2.10 12.02 8.54
N ALA A 82 2.85 13.04 8.96
CA ALA A 82 2.83 13.54 10.33
C ALA A 82 1.93 14.77 10.47
N PHE A 83 1.97 15.67 9.48
CA PHE A 83 1.14 16.87 9.42
C PHE A 83 0.96 17.32 7.98
N THR A 84 -0.24 17.81 7.66
CA THR A 84 -0.54 18.49 6.39
C THR A 84 -1.34 19.74 6.73
N SER A 85 -0.89 20.89 6.21
CA SER A 85 -1.58 22.17 6.41
C SER A 85 -2.97 22.17 5.76
N GLU A 86 -3.87 23.06 6.20
CA GLU A 86 -5.25 23.18 5.70
C GLU A 86 -5.35 23.27 4.17
N HIS A 87 -4.58 24.16 3.54
CA HIS A 87 -4.57 24.34 2.08
C HIS A 87 -3.48 23.50 1.38
N TRP A 88 -2.92 22.50 2.07
CA TRP A 88 -1.94 21.55 1.52
C TRP A 88 -0.68 22.20 0.91
N LEU A 89 -0.33 23.40 1.40
CA LEU A 89 0.89 24.12 1.01
C LEU A 89 2.13 23.45 1.64
N VAL A 90 2.00 23.02 2.90
CA VAL A 90 3.08 22.37 3.65
C VAL A 90 2.67 20.96 4.06
N ARG A 91 3.55 19.99 3.79
CA ARG A 91 3.40 18.58 4.17
C ARG A 91 4.64 18.11 4.91
N ILE A 92 4.45 17.58 6.11
CA ILE A 92 5.51 17.09 6.98
C ILE A 92 5.37 15.57 7.09
N TYR A 93 6.44 14.89 6.71
CA TYR A 93 6.53 13.43 6.79
C TYR A 93 7.50 13.03 7.88
N LYS A 94 7.15 11.96 8.59
CA LYS A 94 8.01 11.33 9.58
C LYS A 94 8.58 10.04 9.03
N VAL A 95 9.88 9.84 9.23
CA VAL A 95 10.56 8.59 8.91
C VAL A 95 10.19 7.55 9.97
N LYS A 96 9.70 6.40 9.52
CA LYS A 96 9.40 5.27 10.41
C LYS A 96 10.69 4.65 10.91
N ARG A 97 10.61 4.02 12.09
CA ARG A 97 11.69 3.15 12.55
C ARG A 97 11.83 1.96 11.61
N LEU A 98 13.01 1.35 11.61
CA LEU A 98 13.27 0.12 10.86
C LEU A 98 12.24 -0.96 11.22
N ASP A 99 11.94 -1.81 10.25
CA ASP A 99 11.02 -2.93 10.44
C ASP A 99 11.57 -3.86 11.53
N ASN A 100 10.68 -4.32 12.41
CA ASN A 100 11.08 -5.13 13.58
C ASN A 100 11.73 -6.46 13.17
N ARG A 101 11.36 -7.02 12.02
CA ARG A 101 11.87 -8.29 11.47
C ARG A 101 11.79 -8.30 9.95
N GLU A 102 12.71 -9.01 9.33
CA GLU A 102 12.67 -9.29 7.90
C GLU A 102 11.57 -10.31 7.58
N THR A 103 10.89 -10.09 6.46
CA THR A 103 9.86 -10.99 5.92
C THR A 103 10.38 -11.70 4.69
N LEU A 104 9.85 -12.90 4.40
CA LEU A 104 10.14 -13.57 3.13
C LEU A 104 9.56 -12.75 1.96
N ASP A 105 10.39 -12.43 0.96
CA ASP A 105 9.96 -11.74 -0.26
C ASP A 105 8.99 -12.59 -1.09
N HIS A 106 9.15 -13.91 -1.02
CA HIS A 106 8.32 -14.87 -1.72
C HIS A 106 7.37 -15.60 -0.77
N LYS A 107 6.26 -16.10 -1.34
CA LYS A 107 5.36 -16.98 -0.60
C LYS A 107 6.09 -18.28 -0.23
N PRO A 108 5.78 -18.92 0.90
CA PRO A 108 6.32 -20.23 1.23
C PRO A 108 6.05 -21.25 0.12
N ARG A 109 6.99 -22.18 -0.09
CA ARG A 109 6.91 -23.18 -1.17
C ARG A 109 5.61 -23.98 -1.06
N LEU A 110 4.91 -24.11 -2.18
CA LEU A 110 3.74 -24.98 -2.34
C LEU A 110 4.01 -25.95 -3.49
N THR A 111 3.76 -27.23 -3.26
CA THR A 111 3.95 -28.30 -4.25
C THR A 111 2.61 -28.91 -4.64
N ASN A 112 2.48 -29.41 -5.88
CA ASN A 112 1.24 -30.01 -6.38
C ASN A 112 1.10 -31.52 -6.09
N ILE A 113 2.03 -32.11 -5.32
CA ILE A 113 2.03 -33.55 -4.96
C ILE A 113 0.75 -33.91 -4.19
N LEU A 114 0.28 -33.01 -3.32
CA LEU A 114 -0.95 -33.18 -2.56
C LEU A 114 -1.86 -31.95 -2.79
N PRO A 115 -3.16 -32.15 -3.04
CA PRO A 115 -4.08 -31.04 -3.24
C PRO A 115 -4.23 -30.22 -1.95
N LYS A 116 -3.94 -28.92 -2.03
CA LYS A 116 -4.05 -28.00 -0.90
C LYS A 116 -5.51 -27.59 -0.68
N GLN A 117 -6.18 -28.22 0.28
CA GLN A 117 -7.48 -27.77 0.75
C GLN A 117 -7.34 -26.51 1.61
N LYS A 118 -7.62 -25.33 1.04
CA LYS A 118 -7.58 -24.04 1.76
C LYS A 118 -8.77 -23.97 2.73
N TYR A 119 -8.48 -23.96 4.02
CA TYR A 119 -9.51 -23.81 5.05
C TYR A 119 -10.18 -22.43 4.95
N LEU A 120 -11.51 -22.41 4.85
CA LEU A 120 -12.30 -21.19 4.93
C LEU A 120 -12.67 -20.90 6.39
N SER A 121 -12.32 -19.70 6.86
CA SER A 121 -12.65 -19.26 8.22
C SER A 121 -14.16 -19.17 8.40
N LYS A 122 -14.69 -19.81 9.46
CA LYS A 122 -16.08 -19.67 9.91
C LYS A 122 -16.23 -18.62 11.04
N LYS A 123 -15.25 -17.73 11.20
CA LYS A 123 -15.27 -16.68 12.22
C LYS A 123 -16.20 -15.55 11.81
N THR A 124 -17.04 -15.11 12.74
CA THR A 124 -17.90 -13.92 12.60
C THR A 124 -17.70 -13.02 13.81
N ALA A 125 -18.23 -11.79 13.79
CA ALA A 125 -18.16 -10.87 14.93
C ALA A 125 -18.68 -11.51 16.23
N LYS A 126 -19.75 -12.32 16.14
CA LYS A 126 -20.32 -13.10 17.26
C LYS A 126 -19.56 -14.40 17.53
N ARG A 127 -19.11 -15.12 16.50
CA ARG A 127 -18.41 -16.41 16.63
C ARG A 127 -16.92 -16.25 16.38
N LYS A 128 -16.15 -16.03 17.44
CA LYS A 128 -14.68 -15.87 17.38
C LYS A 128 -13.88 -17.18 17.51
N ARG A 129 -14.55 -18.34 17.54
CA ARG A 129 -13.92 -19.66 17.76
C ARG A 129 -13.12 -20.12 16.54
N GLY A 130 -11.87 -20.53 16.75
CA GLY A 130 -11.00 -21.10 15.72
C GLY A 130 -11.29 -22.57 15.38
N TYR A 131 -10.52 -23.10 14.43
CA TYR A 131 -10.57 -24.50 13.97
C TYR A 131 -9.21 -25.16 14.15
N ILE A 132 -9.22 -26.40 14.64
CA ILE A 132 -8.04 -27.24 14.83
C ILE A 132 -8.36 -28.55 14.11
N LYS A 133 -7.47 -29.01 13.22
CA LYS A 133 -7.69 -30.22 12.41
C LYS A 133 -7.87 -31.47 13.28
N ASN A 134 -6.94 -31.71 14.20
CA ASN A 134 -6.93 -32.91 15.07
C ASN A 134 -7.42 -32.56 16.48
N LYS A 135 -8.66 -32.07 16.60
CA LYS A 135 -9.22 -31.69 17.89
C LYS A 135 -9.91 -32.88 18.58
N LEU A 136 -9.49 -33.19 19.81
CA LEU A 136 -10.17 -34.17 20.65
C LEU A 136 -11.59 -33.72 20.99
N ILE A 137 -12.58 -34.60 20.76
CA ILE A 137 -14.00 -34.32 21.04
C ILE A 137 -14.31 -34.81 22.46
N LEU A 138 -14.73 -33.89 23.32
CA LEU A 138 -15.18 -34.22 24.67
C LEU A 138 -16.57 -34.86 24.61
N LYS A 139 -16.66 -36.18 24.72
CA LYS A 139 -17.93 -36.91 24.89
C LYS A 139 -18.35 -36.85 26.36
N LYS A 140 -19.33 -36.01 26.71
CA LYS A 140 -19.95 -36.05 28.05
C LYS A 140 -20.89 -37.25 28.14
N GLY A 141 -20.76 -38.08 29.18
CA GLY A 141 -21.65 -39.20 29.43
C GLY A 141 -23.09 -38.73 29.71
N LYS A 142 -24.10 -39.46 29.22
CA LYS A 142 -25.50 -39.27 29.60
C LYS A 142 -25.75 -39.98 30.94
N ARG A 143 -26.37 -39.28 31.90
CA ARG A 143 -26.79 -39.86 33.17
C ARG A 143 -27.91 -40.89 32.88
N PRO A 144 -27.81 -42.16 33.31
CA PRO A 144 -28.85 -43.14 33.08
C PRO A 144 -30.12 -42.74 33.84
N ASN A 145 -31.27 -42.81 33.18
CA ASN A 145 -32.55 -42.49 33.78
C ASN A 145 -32.92 -43.63 34.73
N ARG A 146 -32.93 -43.39 36.04
CA ARG A 146 -33.41 -44.37 37.03
C ARG A 146 -34.91 -44.55 36.78
N LYS A 147 -35.31 -45.67 36.17
CA LYS A 147 -36.70 -46.13 36.25
C LYS A 147 -36.94 -46.51 37.71
N THR A 148 -37.82 -45.76 38.38
CA THR A 148 -38.40 -46.18 39.65
C THR A 148 -39.24 -47.42 39.38
N VAL A 149 -38.85 -48.54 40.00
CA VAL A 149 -39.65 -49.77 40.09
C VAL A 149 -40.74 -49.55 41.11
#